data_AF-A0A0D3H6H9-F1
#
_entry.id   AF-A0A0D3H6H9-F1
#
_cell.length_a   1.000
_cell.length_b   1.000
_cell.length_c   1.000
_cell.angle_alpha   90.00
_cell.angle_beta   90.00
_cell.angle_gamma   90.00
#
_symmetry.space_group_name_H-M   'P 1'
#
loop_
_entity.id
_entity.type
_entity.pdbx_description
1 polymer ?
#
loop_
_entity_poly.entity_id
_entity_poly.type
_entity_poly.pdbx_seq_one_letter_code
_entity_poly.pdbx_strand_id
1 'polypeptide(L)'
;MTTSRQAYRVDRDNPGSDLAGETAAALAAASIVFRRSDPHYSHLLLHHAQQLFEFGDTYRGSYDSSIEEVRSYYASVSGYHDELLWAALWLHRATGKEEYLRYAVDNADSFGGVGWAITEFSWDVKYAGLQVLAAKLLLDGDPQAAAHRGVLEKYREKAEHYLCACLGRNTNGADNVDRSPGGMLYVRQWNNLQYASSAAFLLTAYSHYLSSSSSASSLRCPGGAAAAAEMVSLARSQADYILGRNPLRLSYMVGYGRRYPARVHHRGASIVSHKEDGRFIGCVQGFDDWFGRGRANPNVLSGAIVGGPGRRDEFRDDRANYMQTEACTYNTAPMVAVFARLHRLTTAITTAAAAEDPDGGSPEERR
;
A
#
# COMPACT_ATOMS: atom_id res chain seq x y z
N MET A 1 24.13 -13.74 10.86
CA MET A 1 24.67 -12.40 11.14
C MET A 1 25.27 -12.42 12.53
N THR A 2 26.45 -11.84 12.74
CA THR A 2 27.20 -11.86 14.02
C THR A 2 27.23 -10.53 14.76
N THR A 3 26.70 -9.46 14.16
CA THR A 3 26.55 -8.16 14.83
C THR A 3 25.42 -8.22 15.86
N SER A 4 25.51 -7.38 16.90
CA SER A 4 24.43 -7.22 17.88
C SER A 4 23.10 -6.92 17.19
N ARG A 5 22.03 -7.51 17.70
CA ARG A 5 20.65 -7.31 17.24
C ARG A 5 19.85 -6.80 18.43
N GLN A 6 20.23 -5.62 18.92
CA GLN A 6 19.57 -4.95 20.02
C GLN A 6 18.09 -4.74 19.70
N ALA A 7 17.23 -5.07 20.65
CA ALA A 7 15.81 -4.82 20.56
C ALA A 7 15.49 -3.49 21.23
N TYR A 8 14.76 -2.64 20.51
CA TYR A 8 14.21 -1.40 21.02
C TYR A 8 12.70 -1.57 21.19
N ARG A 9 12.11 -0.76 22.07
CA ARG A 9 10.67 -0.77 22.32
C ARG A 9 10.19 0.64 22.62
N VAL A 10 8.90 0.83 22.45
CA VAL A 10 8.17 1.95 23.03
C VAL A 10 7.47 1.48 24.31
N ASP A 11 7.35 2.37 25.28
CA ASP A 11 6.63 2.17 26.53
C ASP A 11 6.03 3.49 27.02
N ARG A 12 5.44 3.51 28.22
CA ARG A 12 4.75 4.70 28.75
C ARG A 12 5.68 5.93 28.88
N ASP A 13 6.97 5.68 29.14
CA ASP A 13 7.97 6.70 29.41
C ASP A 13 8.70 7.10 28.11
N ASN A 14 8.63 6.23 27.09
CA ASN A 14 9.17 6.42 25.73
C ASN A 14 8.07 6.07 24.70
N PRO A 15 7.08 6.96 24.47
CA PRO A 15 5.88 6.66 23.68
C PRO A 15 6.13 6.50 22.18
N GLY A 16 5.15 5.96 21.46
CA GLY A 16 5.19 5.80 20.00
C GLY A 16 3.82 5.48 19.42
N SER A 17 2.96 6.50 19.35
CA SER A 17 1.57 6.43 18.93
C SER A 17 1.39 6.02 17.48
N ASP A 18 2.29 6.46 16.60
CA ASP A 18 2.37 6.07 15.21
C ASP A 18 2.63 4.56 15.07
N LEU A 19 3.72 4.08 15.68
CA LEU A 19 4.08 2.66 15.66
C LEU A 19 3.00 1.78 16.30
N ALA A 20 2.46 2.20 17.45
CA ALA A 20 1.38 1.48 18.14
C ALA A 20 0.07 1.50 17.33
N GLY A 21 -0.29 2.64 16.75
CA GLY A 21 -1.48 2.83 15.92
C GLY A 21 -1.44 1.99 14.65
N GLU A 22 -0.34 2.02 13.90
CA GLU A 22 -0.20 1.20 12.68
C GLU A 22 -0.21 -0.30 13.01
N THR A 23 0.42 -0.69 14.13
CA THR A 23 0.35 -2.09 14.59
C THR A 23 -1.07 -2.49 14.99
N ALA A 24 -1.80 -1.62 15.69
CA ALA A 24 -3.20 -1.84 16.03
C ALA A 24 -4.07 -1.99 14.76
N ALA A 25 -3.89 -1.12 13.77
CA ALA A 25 -4.57 -1.20 12.47
C ALA A 25 -4.28 -2.54 11.76
N ALA A 26 -3.02 -2.97 11.72
CA ALA A 26 -2.62 -4.22 11.10
C ALA A 26 -3.25 -5.45 11.78
N LEU A 27 -3.23 -5.51 13.12
CA LEU A 27 -3.83 -6.60 13.89
C LEU A 27 -5.36 -6.61 13.77
N ALA A 28 -6.01 -5.44 13.81
CA ALA A 28 -7.45 -5.31 13.59
C ALA A 28 -7.85 -5.79 12.18
N ALA A 29 -7.12 -5.37 11.14
CA ALA A 29 -7.35 -5.83 9.77
C ALA A 29 -7.15 -7.34 9.63
N ALA A 30 -6.08 -7.89 10.20
CA ALA A 30 -5.79 -9.32 10.18
C ALA A 30 -6.86 -10.14 10.91
N SER A 31 -7.40 -9.64 12.03
CA SER A 31 -8.48 -10.30 12.78
C SER A 31 -9.71 -10.56 11.89
N ILE A 32 -10.03 -9.66 10.95
CA ILE A 32 -11.15 -9.81 10.02
C ILE A 32 -10.90 -10.99 9.06
N VAL A 33 -9.66 -11.13 8.58
CA VAL A 33 -9.25 -12.21 7.67
C VAL A 33 -9.37 -13.57 8.36
N PHE A 34 -8.85 -13.70 9.58
CA PHE A 34 -8.85 -14.96 10.32
C PHE A 34 -10.19 -15.30 10.98
N ARG A 35 -11.17 -14.39 10.97
CA ARG A 35 -12.46 -14.55 11.68
C ARG A 35 -13.16 -15.88 11.44
N ARG A 36 -13.07 -16.42 10.22
CA ARG A 36 -13.73 -17.68 9.84
C ARG A 36 -12.81 -18.90 9.91
N SER A 37 -11.53 -18.74 9.54
CA SER A 37 -10.59 -19.87 9.45
C SER A 37 -9.93 -20.21 10.79
N ASP A 38 -9.69 -19.20 11.64
CA ASP A 38 -9.13 -19.36 12.98
C ASP A 38 -9.73 -18.31 13.93
N PRO A 39 -10.93 -18.58 14.49
CA PRO A 39 -11.61 -17.64 15.38
C PRO A 39 -10.83 -17.33 16.67
N HIS A 40 -10.06 -18.29 17.18
CA HIS A 40 -9.26 -18.08 18.39
C HIS A 40 -8.12 -17.07 18.11
N TYR A 41 -7.38 -17.27 17.03
CA TYR A 41 -6.32 -16.34 16.63
C TYR A 41 -6.90 -14.97 16.24
N SER A 42 -8.04 -14.94 15.54
CA SER A 42 -8.76 -13.69 15.25
C SER A 42 -9.06 -12.89 16.52
N HIS A 43 -9.53 -13.54 17.58
CA HIS A 43 -9.81 -12.88 18.86
C HIS A 43 -8.54 -12.39 19.55
N LEU A 44 -7.45 -13.18 19.53
CA LEU A 44 -6.15 -12.78 20.08
C LEU A 44 -5.59 -11.53 19.39
N LEU A 45 -5.65 -11.49 18.05
CA LEU A 45 -5.23 -10.34 17.26
C LEU A 45 -6.04 -9.10 17.62
N LEU A 46 -7.36 -9.23 17.68
CA LEU A 46 -8.25 -8.11 17.98
C LEU A 46 -8.04 -7.58 19.41
N HIS A 47 -7.87 -8.46 20.38
CA HIS A 47 -7.55 -8.09 21.76
C HIS A 47 -6.28 -7.22 21.83
N HIS A 48 -5.19 -7.67 21.19
CA HIS A 48 -3.95 -6.90 21.14
C HIS A 48 -4.06 -5.60 20.33
N ALA A 49 -4.87 -5.57 19.27
CA ALA A 49 -5.14 -4.35 18.52
C ALA A 49 -5.76 -3.26 19.42
N GLN A 50 -6.73 -3.64 20.26
CA GLN A 50 -7.39 -2.71 21.19
C GLN A 50 -6.40 -2.19 22.25
N GLN A 51 -5.58 -3.08 22.83
CA GLN A 51 -4.56 -2.68 23.82
C GLN A 51 -3.52 -1.72 23.24
N LEU A 52 -3.07 -1.96 22.01
CA LEU A 52 -2.08 -1.10 21.35
C LEU A 52 -2.66 0.26 20.97
N PHE A 53 -3.93 0.30 20.53
CA PHE A 53 -4.62 1.56 20.27
C PHE A 53 -4.80 2.37 21.56
N GLU A 54 -5.26 1.75 22.64
CA GLU A 54 -5.38 2.40 23.95
C GLU A 54 -4.04 2.93 24.45
N PHE A 55 -2.97 2.14 24.33
CA PHE A 55 -1.61 2.57 24.66
C PHE A 55 -1.17 3.78 23.83
N GLY A 56 -1.32 3.71 22.50
CA GLY A 56 -0.89 4.77 21.58
C GLY A 56 -1.66 6.07 21.76
N ASP A 57 -2.96 6.00 22.10
CA ASP A 57 -3.76 7.19 22.37
C ASP A 57 -3.52 7.78 23.76
N THR A 58 -3.26 6.94 24.76
CA THR A 58 -3.00 7.37 26.15
C THR A 58 -1.63 8.01 26.31
N TYR A 59 -0.59 7.41 25.72
CA TYR A 59 0.80 7.87 25.82
C TYR A 59 1.24 8.41 24.45
N ARG A 60 0.95 9.70 24.22
CA ARG A 60 1.14 10.32 22.91
C ARG A 60 2.59 10.72 22.64
N GLY A 61 3.11 10.32 21.48
CA GLY A 61 4.42 10.75 20.97
C GLY A 61 4.83 9.99 19.72
N SER A 62 5.72 10.56 18.91
CA SER A 62 6.29 9.88 17.73
C SER A 62 7.32 8.84 18.16
N TYR A 63 7.26 7.63 17.60
CA TYR A 63 8.14 6.53 18.04
C TYR A 63 9.63 6.80 17.80
N ASP A 64 9.96 7.61 16.80
CA ASP A 64 11.34 7.98 16.46
C ASP A 64 11.92 9.01 17.45
N SER A 65 11.09 9.63 18.29
CA SER A 65 11.53 10.40 19.45
C SER A 65 12.03 9.49 20.57
N SER A 66 11.44 8.29 20.68
CA SER A 66 11.72 7.27 21.70
C SER A 66 12.80 6.27 21.27
N ILE A 67 12.86 5.95 19.99
CA ILE A 67 13.84 5.04 19.38
C ILE A 67 14.65 5.86 18.37
N GLU A 68 15.62 6.63 18.86
CA GLU A 68 16.35 7.59 18.02
C GLU A 68 17.10 6.93 16.85
N GLU A 69 17.47 5.65 17.00
CA GLU A 69 18.16 4.86 16.00
C GLU A 69 17.38 4.75 14.68
N VAL A 70 16.06 4.92 14.70
CA VAL A 70 15.22 4.82 13.48
C VAL A 70 15.14 6.12 12.69
N ARG A 71 15.51 7.28 13.26
CA ARG A 71 15.33 8.60 12.62
C ARG A 71 16.01 8.73 11.26
N SER A 72 17.13 8.05 11.05
CA SER A 72 17.85 8.07 9.76
C SER A 72 17.31 7.07 8.72
N TYR A 73 16.29 6.28 9.08
CA TYR A 73 15.74 5.21 8.23
C TYR A 73 14.24 5.36 8.00
N TYR A 74 13.46 5.49 9.08
CA TYR A 74 12.00 5.54 9.07
C TYR A 74 11.49 6.62 10.04
N ALA A 75 11.96 7.87 9.92
CA ALA A 75 11.46 8.96 10.76
C ALA A 75 9.93 9.14 10.63
N SER A 76 9.31 9.53 11.73
CA SER A 76 7.89 9.90 11.79
C SER A 76 7.73 11.33 11.29
N VAL A 77 7.55 11.51 9.98
CA VAL A 77 7.55 12.84 9.36
C VAL A 77 6.14 13.45 9.37
N SER A 78 5.12 12.62 9.17
CA SER A 78 3.70 13.01 9.30
C SER A 78 3.24 13.23 10.74
N GLY A 79 3.95 12.65 11.71
CA GLY A 79 3.52 12.55 13.10
C GLY A 79 2.78 11.23 13.33
N TYR A 80 1.78 11.25 14.23
CA TYR A 80 1.03 10.06 14.63
C TYR A 80 -0.49 10.21 14.56
N HIS A 81 -0.96 11.40 14.16
CA HIS A 81 -2.38 11.72 14.17
C HIS A 81 -3.17 10.89 13.15
N ASP A 82 -2.59 10.67 11.97
CA ASP A 82 -3.17 9.83 10.94
C ASP A 82 -3.18 8.35 11.30
N GLU A 83 -2.15 7.81 11.96
CA GLU A 83 -2.14 6.43 12.46
C GLU A 83 -3.21 6.19 13.52
N LEU A 84 -3.47 7.15 14.42
CA LEU A 84 -4.55 7.01 15.41
C LEU A 84 -5.94 7.00 14.75
N LEU A 85 -6.18 7.90 13.78
CA LEU A 85 -7.43 7.89 13.01
C LEU A 85 -7.57 6.60 12.17
N TRP A 86 -6.48 6.14 11.56
CA TRP A 86 -6.42 4.92 10.77
C TRP A 86 -6.73 3.68 11.61
N ALA A 87 -6.10 3.55 12.78
CA ALA A 87 -6.33 2.47 13.73
C ALA A 87 -7.77 2.46 14.24
N ALA A 88 -8.33 3.61 14.59
CA ALA A 88 -9.72 3.73 15.03
C ALA A 88 -10.70 3.22 13.96
N LEU A 89 -10.52 3.62 12.68
CA LEU A 89 -11.39 3.14 11.60
C LEU A 89 -11.25 1.63 11.34
N TRP A 90 -10.05 1.06 11.46
CA TRP A 90 -9.86 -0.39 11.38
C TRP A 90 -10.48 -1.14 12.55
N LEU A 91 -10.34 -0.62 13.77
CA LEU A 91 -10.98 -1.18 14.97
C LEU A 91 -12.49 -1.11 14.89
N HIS A 92 -13.06 0.00 14.41
CA HIS A 92 -14.49 0.10 14.12
C HIS A 92 -14.91 -0.99 13.13
N ARG A 93 -14.19 -1.16 12.03
CA ARG A 93 -14.49 -2.20 11.03
C ARG A 93 -14.37 -3.63 11.59
N ALA A 94 -13.41 -3.86 12.48
CA ALA A 94 -13.18 -5.19 13.05
C ALA A 94 -14.20 -5.54 14.14
N THR A 95 -14.64 -4.56 14.94
CA THR A 95 -15.48 -4.76 16.14
C THR A 95 -16.95 -4.40 15.96
N GLY A 96 -17.27 -3.49 15.04
CA GLY A 96 -18.59 -2.85 14.91
C GLY A 96 -18.92 -1.84 16.00
N LYS A 97 -17.99 -1.54 16.92
CA LYS A 97 -18.24 -0.62 18.04
C LYS A 97 -18.19 0.85 17.58
N GLU A 98 -19.19 1.61 18.03
CA GLU A 98 -19.34 3.04 17.71
C GLU A 98 -18.25 3.91 18.35
N GLU A 99 -17.70 3.51 19.50
CA GLU A 99 -16.66 4.27 20.21
C GLU A 99 -15.45 4.60 19.33
N TYR A 100 -15.03 3.69 18.45
CA TYR A 100 -13.92 3.93 17.53
C TYR A 100 -14.31 4.83 16.35
N LEU A 101 -15.54 4.71 15.84
CA LEU A 101 -16.04 5.62 14.80
C LEU A 101 -16.14 7.04 15.34
N ARG A 102 -16.70 7.19 16.54
CA ARG A 102 -16.78 8.47 17.25
C ARG A 102 -15.40 9.05 17.51
N TYR A 103 -14.41 8.25 17.90
CA TYR A 103 -13.03 8.72 18.01
C TYR A 103 -12.51 9.32 16.70
N ALA A 104 -12.69 8.62 15.57
CA ALA A 104 -12.25 9.11 14.28
C ALA A 104 -12.98 10.41 13.87
N VAL A 105 -14.28 10.51 14.17
CA VAL A 105 -15.11 11.68 13.85
C VAL A 105 -14.79 12.88 14.74
N ASP A 106 -14.68 12.69 16.05
CA ASP A 106 -14.47 13.76 17.02
C ASP A 106 -13.06 14.37 16.89
N ASN A 107 -12.07 13.57 16.49
CA ASN A 107 -10.70 14.03 16.25
C ASN A 107 -10.43 14.43 14.80
N ALA A 108 -11.41 14.35 13.90
CA ALA A 108 -11.21 14.47 12.46
C ALA A 108 -10.51 15.77 12.03
N ASP A 109 -10.89 16.90 12.64
CA ASP A 109 -10.34 18.22 12.30
C ASP A 109 -8.98 18.45 12.98
N SER A 110 -8.91 18.22 14.29
CA SER A 110 -7.70 18.43 15.10
C SER A 110 -6.55 17.52 14.67
N PHE A 111 -6.84 16.31 14.20
CA PHE A 111 -5.85 15.35 13.71
C PHE A 111 -5.69 15.44 12.19
N GLY A 112 -6.25 16.45 11.54
CA GLY A 112 -6.05 16.70 10.11
C GLY A 112 -6.79 15.78 9.15
N GLY A 113 -7.53 14.78 9.64
CA GLY A 113 -8.27 13.82 8.83
C GLY A 113 -9.19 14.44 7.76
N VAL A 114 -9.81 15.58 8.06
CA VAL A 114 -10.68 16.33 7.13
C VAL A 114 -10.13 17.68 6.68
N GLY A 115 -8.94 18.06 7.15
CA GLY A 115 -8.27 19.30 6.75
C GLY A 115 -7.42 19.12 5.50
N TRP A 116 -6.51 18.14 5.53
CA TRP A 116 -5.46 17.99 4.53
C TRP A 116 -5.98 17.32 3.25
N ALA A 117 -5.83 18.01 2.12
CA ALA A 117 -5.98 17.44 0.79
C ALA A 117 -4.61 16.93 0.35
N ILE A 118 -4.41 15.61 0.38
CA ILE A 118 -3.11 14.97 0.15
C ILE A 118 -3.06 14.25 -1.19
N THR A 119 -1.86 14.12 -1.74
CA THR A 119 -1.57 13.43 -3.02
C THR A 119 -0.64 12.23 -2.84
N GLU A 120 -0.45 11.74 -1.59
CA GLU A 120 0.35 10.56 -1.29
C GLU A 120 -0.31 9.61 -0.26
N PHE A 121 0.05 8.34 -0.36
CA PHE A 121 -0.26 7.28 0.62
C PHE A 121 0.97 6.37 0.75
N SER A 122 1.49 6.20 1.97
CA SER A 122 2.78 5.55 2.22
C SER A 122 2.84 4.88 3.60
N TRP A 123 3.99 4.27 3.94
CA TRP A 123 4.24 3.73 5.28
C TRP A 123 4.27 4.81 6.37
N ASP A 124 4.47 6.08 6.02
CA ASP A 124 4.52 7.23 6.95
C ASP A 124 3.18 8.00 6.95
N VAL A 125 2.51 8.12 5.80
CA VAL A 125 1.31 8.95 5.64
C VAL A 125 0.07 8.10 5.35
N LYS A 126 -0.94 8.11 6.26
CA LYS A 126 -2.18 7.31 6.15
C LYS A 126 -3.42 8.08 5.74
N TYR A 127 -3.38 9.41 5.63
CA TYR A 127 -4.55 10.26 5.35
C TYR A 127 -5.39 9.77 4.16
N ALA A 128 -4.80 9.53 3.00
CA ALA A 128 -5.56 9.05 1.84
C ALA A 128 -6.22 7.67 2.09
N GLY A 129 -5.53 6.77 2.77
CA GLY A 129 -6.05 5.45 3.13
C GLY A 129 -7.20 5.52 4.13
N LEU A 130 -7.04 6.29 5.21
CA LEU A 130 -8.07 6.46 6.24
C LEU A 130 -9.29 7.21 5.69
N GLN A 131 -9.10 8.19 4.81
CA GLN A 131 -10.19 8.92 4.14
C GLN A 131 -11.00 7.98 3.23
N VAL A 132 -10.33 7.12 2.45
CA VAL A 132 -10.98 6.07 1.64
C VAL A 132 -11.75 5.08 2.52
N LEU A 133 -11.19 4.71 3.68
CA LEU A 133 -11.84 3.80 4.62
C LEU A 133 -13.06 4.44 5.30
N ALA A 134 -13.00 5.71 5.67
CA ALA A 134 -14.14 6.45 6.21
C ALA A 134 -15.24 6.65 5.17
N ALA A 135 -14.88 6.99 3.93
CA ALA A 135 -15.82 7.14 2.82
C ALA A 135 -16.61 5.85 2.55
N LYS A 136 -15.98 4.69 2.76
CA LYS A 136 -16.65 3.38 2.65
C LYS A 136 -17.90 3.30 3.53
N LEU A 137 -17.89 3.85 4.74
CA LEU A 137 -19.03 3.76 5.67
C LEU A 137 -20.29 4.40 5.07
N LEU A 138 -20.13 5.53 4.37
CA LEU A 138 -21.22 6.18 3.65
C LEU A 138 -21.68 5.38 2.43
N LEU A 139 -20.73 4.81 1.68
CA LEU A 139 -21.01 4.05 0.46
C LEU A 139 -21.69 2.71 0.74
N ASP A 140 -21.31 2.04 1.83
CA ASP A 140 -21.91 0.78 2.28
C ASP A 140 -23.26 1.00 2.99
N GLY A 141 -23.60 2.24 3.35
CA GLY A 141 -24.81 2.56 4.11
C GLY A 141 -24.74 2.08 5.57
N ASP A 142 -23.56 2.20 6.20
CA ASP A 142 -23.39 1.84 7.61
C ASP A 142 -24.42 2.61 8.48
N PRO A 143 -25.21 1.93 9.32
CA PRO A 143 -26.22 2.58 10.15
C PRO A 143 -25.66 3.66 11.08
N GLN A 144 -24.44 3.48 11.59
CA GLN A 144 -23.79 4.43 12.50
C GLN A 144 -23.26 5.65 11.74
N ALA A 145 -23.02 5.54 10.43
CA ALA A 145 -22.58 6.67 9.61
C ALA A 145 -23.63 7.78 9.51
N ALA A 146 -24.92 7.47 9.68
CA ALA A 146 -25.99 8.47 9.60
C ALA A 146 -25.85 9.59 10.64
N ALA A 147 -25.46 9.24 11.87
CA ALA A 147 -25.26 10.20 12.96
C ALA A 147 -24.05 11.12 12.73
N HIS A 148 -23.06 10.64 11.96
CA HIS A 148 -21.79 11.34 11.72
C HIS A 148 -21.62 11.83 10.28
N ARG A 149 -22.71 11.85 9.49
CA ARG A 149 -22.69 12.11 8.05
C ARG A 149 -21.91 13.36 7.66
N GLY A 150 -22.06 14.44 8.42
CA GLY A 150 -21.40 15.72 8.11
C GLY A 150 -19.87 15.63 8.08
N VAL A 151 -19.26 14.89 9.02
CA VAL A 151 -17.80 14.71 9.07
C VAL A 151 -17.35 13.64 8.07
N LEU A 152 -18.13 12.57 7.92
CA LEU A 152 -17.82 11.50 6.96
C LEU A 152 -17.89 11.98 5.50
N GLU A 153 -18.76 12.92 5.15
CA GLU A 153 -18.76 13.51 3.80
C GLU A 153 -17.49 14.35 3.57
N LYS A 154 -16.98 15.06 4.60
CA LYS A 154 -15.68 15.75 4.49
C LYS A 154 -14.53 14.76 4.29
N TYR A 155 -14.53 13.64 5.02
CA TYR A 155 -13.55 12.56 4.77
C TYR A 155 -13.64 12.05 3.33
N ARG A 156 -14.87 11.83 2.84
CA ARG A 156 -15.11 11.42 1.45
C ARG A 156 -14.61 12.47 0.46
N GLU A 157 -14.84 13.76 0.67
CA GLU A 157 -14.31 14.82 -0.20
C GLU A 157 -12.78 14.76 -0.31
N LYS A 158 -12.07 14.48 0.79
CA LYS A 158 -10.60 14.32 0.77
C LYS A 158 -10.16 13.02 0.10
N ALA A 159 -10.87 11.91 0.33
CA ALA A 159 -10.64 10.66 -0.39
C ALA A 159 -10.79 10.86 -1.90
N GLU A 160 -11.87 11.52 -2.31
CA GLU A 160 -12.18 11.80 -3.71
C GLU A 160 -11.13 12.75 -4.32
N HIS A 161 -10.68 13.77 -3.58
CA HIS A 161 -9.57 14.63 -4.02
C HIS A 161 -8.30 13.84 -4.37
N TYR A 162 -7.86 12.93 -3.50
CA TYR A 162 -6.69 12.08 -3.75
C TYR A 162 -6.87 11.19 -4.99
N LEU A 163 -8.03 10.54 -5.12
CA LEU A 163 -8.32 9.66 -6.26
C LEU A 163 -8.44 10.44 -7.57
N CYS A 164 -9.02 11.65 -7.53
CA CYS A 164 -9.06 12.57 -8.65
C CYS A 164 -7.67 13.08 -9.02
N ALA A 165 -6.80 13.35 -8.03
CA ALA A 165 -5.39 13.69 -8.26
C ALA A 165 -4.67 12.57 -9.01
N CYS A 166 -4.89 11.31 -8.59
CA CYS A 166 -4.36 10.13 -9.26
C CYS A 166 -4.87 10.03 -10.71
N LEU A 167 -6.12 10.39 -10.99
CA LEU A 167 -6.71 10.40 -12.33
C LEU A 167 -6.35 11.64 -13.17
N GLY A 168 -5.69 12.65 -12.59
CA GLY A 168 -5.41 13.91 -13.29
C GLY A 168 -6.66 14.79 -13.49
N ARG A 169 -7.61 14.75 -12.55
CA ARG A 169 -8.93 15.40 -12.66
C ARG A 169 -9.20 16.46 -11.60
N ASN A 170 -8.20 16.87 -10.83
CA ASN A 170 -8.29 18.12 -10.08
C ASN A 170 -8.09 19.29 -11.05
N THR A 171 -8.87 20.37 -10.87
CA THR A 171 -8.85 21.54 -11.78
C THR A 171 -7.55 22.33 -11.69
N ASN A 172 -6.93 22.38 -10.51
CA ASN A 172 -5.60 22.92 -10.33
C ASN A 172 -4.56 21.83 -10.65
N GLY A 173 -3.70 22.09 -11.64
CA GLY A 173 -2.67 21.14 -12.08
C GLY A 173 -1.73 20.70 -10.96
N ALA A 174 -1.39 21.61 -10.04
CA ALA A 174 -0.51 21.32 -8.90
C ALA A 174 -1.12 20.33 -7.88
N ASP A 175 -2.43 20.13 -7.93
CA ASP A 175 -3.15 19.21 -7.05
C ASP A 175 -3.29 17.81 -7.67
N ASN A 176 -2.66 17.55 -8.82
CA ASN A 176 -2.66 16.25 -9.48
C ASN A 176 -1.34 15.52 -9.27
N VAL A 177 -1.39 14.19 -9.26
CA VAL A 177 -0.19 13.35 -9.20
C VAL A 177 0.54 13.41 -10.55
N ASP A 178 1.82 13.73 -10.49
CA ASP A 178 2.73 13.79 -11.62
C ASP A 178 2.83 12.44 -12.34
N ARG A 179 3.22 12.47 -13.62
CA ARG A 179 3.42 11.26 -14.42
C ARG A 179 4.74 11.28 -15.15
N SER A 180 5.35 10.10 -15.26
CA SER A 180 6.43 9.90 -16.22
C SER A 180 5.89 9.89 -17.66
N PRO A 181 6.75 10.11 -18.68
CA PRO A 181 6.38 9.91 -20.08
C PRO A 181 5.75 8.53 -20.38
N GLY A 182 6.19 7.49 -19.67
CA GLY A 182 5.64 6.13 -19.76
C GLY A 182 4.32 5.91 -19.00
N GLY A 183 3.79 6.93 -18.31
CA GLY A 183 2.50 6.87 -17.62
C GLY A 183 2.53 6.34 -16.19
N MET A 184 3.71 6.19 -15.58
CA MET A 184 3.83 5.86 -14.16
C MET A 184 3.46 7.07 -13.31
N LEU A 185 2.65 6.86 -12.27
CA LEU A 185 2.41 7.87 -11.24
C LEU A 185 3.72 8.16 -10.49
N TYR A 186 4.11 9.43 -10.43
CA TYR A 186 5.39 9.86 -9.87
C TYR A 186 5.14 10.86 -8.74
N VAL A 187 5.61 10.54 -7.54
CA VAL A 187 5.41 11.35 -6.33
C VAL A 187 6.75 11.78 -5.75
N ARG A 188 7.70 10.85 -5.59
CA ARG A 188 9.05 11.15 -5.05
C ARG A 188 10.13 10.38 -5.79
N GLN A 189 11.37 10.87 -5.69
CA GLN A 189 12.53 10.24 -6.35
C GLN A 189 12.92 8.90 -5.72
N TRP A 190 12.91 8.80 -4.39
CA TRP A 190 13.29 7.57 -3.70
C TRP A 190 12.09 6.64 -3.64
N ASN A 191 12.26 5.42 -4.17
CA ASN A 191 11.31 4.33 -4.02
C ASN A 191 9.91 4.67 -4.56
N ASN A 192 9.85 5.30 -5.74
CA ASN A 192 8.61 5.81 -6.29
C ASN A 192 7.51 4.74 -6.47
N LEU A 193 7.89 3.49 -6.73
CA LEU A 193 6.93 2.40 -6.91
C LEU A 193 6.12 2.09 -5.64
N GLN A 194 6.55 2.50 -4.44
CA GLN A 194 5.68 2.56 -3.27
C GLN A 194 4.40 3.35 -3.60
N TYR A 195 4.55 4.58 -4.06
CA TYR A 195 3.42 5.48 -4.29
C TYR A 195 2.53 5.01 -5.43
N ALA A 196 3.13 4.51 -6.52
CA ALA A 196 2.37 3.95 -7.63
C ALA A 196 1.56 2.71 -7.20
N SER A 197 2.16 1.82 -6.40
CA SER A 197 1.47 0.62 -5.89
C SER A 197 0.36 0.94 -4.90
N SER A 198 0.60 1.86 -3.96
CA SER A 198 -0.37 2.36 -2.99
C SER A 198 -1.55 3.07 -3.68
N ALA A 199 -1.30 3.89 -4.69
CA ALA A 199 -2.34 4.53 -5.48
C ALA A 199 -3.18 3.50 -6.25
N ALA A 200 -2.53 2.52 -6.90
CA ALA A 200 -3.22 1.43 -7.59
C ALA A 200 -4.12 0.63 -6.62
N PHE A 201 -3.67 0.40 -5.40
CA PHE A 201 -4.45 -0.26 -4.35
C PHE A 201 -5.68 0.56 -3.94
N LEU A 202 -5.53 1.85 -3.63
CA LEU A 202 -6.66 2.69 -3.22
C LEU A 202 -7.68 2.91 -4.35
N LEU A 203 -7.23 3.11 -5.60
CA LEU A 203 -8.10 3.13 -6.78
C LEU A 203 -8.90 1.84 -6.91
N THR A 204 -8.24 0.70 -6.69
CA THR A 204 -8.87 -0.62 -6.73
C THR A 204 -9.90 -0.76 -5.62
N ALA A 205 -9.58 -0.39 -4.38
CA ALA A 205 -10.48 -0.45 -3.24
C ALA A 205 -11.71 0.44 -3.42
N TYR A 206 -11.52 1.71 -3.77
CA TYR A 206 -12.62 2.66 -3.95
C TYR A 206 -13.51 2.30 -5.13
N SER A 207 -12.95 1.80 -6.24
CA SER A 207 -13.75 1.29 -7.37
C SER A 207 -14.71 0.18 -6.94
N HIS A 208 -14.25 -0.71 -6.05
CA HIS A 208 -15.07 -1.77 -5.51
C HIS A 208 -16.18 -1.20 -4.61
N TYR A 209 -15.88 -0.21 -3.77
CA TYR A 209 -16.88 0.42 -2.91
C TYR A 209 -17.99 1.10 -3.73
N LEU A 210 -17.64 1.84 -4.79
CA LEU A 210 -18.63 2.42 -5.70
C LEU A 210 -19.46 1.34 -6.40
N SER A 211 -18.84 0.27 -6.91
CA SER A 211 -19.58 -0.80 -7.59
C SER A 211 -20.54 -1.57 -6.67
N SER A 212 -20.30 -1.54 -5.35
CA SER A 212 -21.14 -2.19 -4.34
C SER A 212 -22.10 -1.23 -3.64
N SER A 213 -22.03 0.07 -3.93
CA SER A 213 -22.84 1.10 -3.31
C SER A 213 -24.19 1.27 -4.04
N SER A 214 -25.24 1.52 -3.27
CA SER A 214 -26.54 1.96 -3.79
C SER A 214 -26.67 3.50 -3.85
N SER A 215 -25.75 4.25 -3.22
CA SER A 215 -25.85 5.70 -3.04
C SER A 215 -24.94 6.51 -3.98
N ALA A 216 -23.91 5.89 -4.58
CA ALA A 216 -23.06 6.54 -5.57
C ALA A 216 -22.51 5.53 -6.59
N SER A 217 -22.53 5.90 -7.87
CA SER A 217 -22.02 5.07 -8.97
C SER A 217 -20.72 5.60 -9.60
N SER A 218 -20.29 6.81 -9.22
CA SER A 218 -19.12 7.48 -9.77
C SER A 218 -18.34 8.28 -8.73
N LEU A 219 -17.06 8.45 -9.00
CA LEU A 219 -16.14 9.32 -8.27
C LEU A 219 -16.41 10.78 -8.66
N ARG A 220 -16.59 11.66 -7.67
CA ARG A 220 -16.84 13.08 -7.91
C ARG A 220 -15.50 13.82 -8.03
N CYS A 221 -15.17 14.25 -9.24
CA CYS A 221 -13.98 15.07 -9.49
C CYS A 221 -14.35 16.46 -10.01
N PRO A 222 -13.60 17.51 -9.63
CA PRO A 222 -13.77 18.86 -10.18
C PRO A 222 -13.66 18.91 -11.71
N GLY A 223 -12.76 18.12 -12.29
CA GLY A 223 -12.55 18.00 -13.74
C GLY A 223 -13.50 17.03 -14.47
N GLY A 224 -14.56 16.56 -13.80
CA GLY A 224 -15.56 15.64 -14.37
C GLY A 224 -15.58 14.27 -13.70
N ALA A 225 -16.78 13.76 -13.42
CA ALA A 225 -16.98 12.50 -12.71
C ALA A 225 -16.28 11.32 -13.39
N ALA A 226 -15.73 10.39 -12.60
CA ALA A 226 -15.06 9.19 -13.10
C ALA A 226 -15.83 7.93 -12.74
N ALA A 227 -16.02 7.03 -13.71
CA ALA A 227 -16.64 5.74 -13.46
C ALA A 227 -15.70 4.79 -12.71
N ALA A 228 -16.26 3.80 -12.01
CA ALA A 228 -15.48 2.78 -11.31
C ALA A 228 -14.48 2.05 -12.23
N ALA A 229 -14.88 1.82 -13.49
CA ALA A 229 -14.03 1.20 -14.52
C ALA A 229 -12.77 2.00 -14.84
N GLU A 230 -12.82 3.34 -14.76
CA GLU A 230 -11.67 4.20 -15.05
C GLU A 230 -10.60 4.09 -13.95
N MET A 231 -11.02 3.96 -12.69
CA MET A 231 -10.10 3.69 -11.57
C MET A 231 -9.45 2.32 -11.69
N VAL A 232 -10.21 1.28 -12.07
CA VAL A 232 -9.65 -0.05 -12.35
C VAL A 232 -8.69 -0.01 -13.54
N SER A 233 -8.99 0.77 -14.58
CA SER A 233 -8.12 0.95 -15.74
C SER A 233 -6.78 1.58 -15.35
N LEU A 234 -6.79 2.64 -14.54
CA LEU A 234 -5.57 3.25 -14.02
C LEU A 234 -4.79 2.29 -13.10
N ALA A 235 -5.46 1.59 -12.19
CA ALA A 235 -4.81 0.60 -11.33
C ALA A 235 -4.14 -0.53 -12.15
N ARG A 236 -4.82 -1.00 -13.21
CA ARG A 236 -4.27 -1.97 -14.16
C ARG A 236 -3.07 -1.39 -14.92
N SER A 237 -3.12 -0.14 -15.36
CA SER A 237 -1.99 0.46 -16.10
C SER A 237 -0.74 0.60 -15.22
N GLN A 238 -0.89 0.90 -13.92
CA GLN A 238 0.24 0.89 -12.98
C GLN A 238 0.77 -0.53 -12.75
N ALA A 239 -0.10 -1.53 -12.63
CA ALA A 239 0.30 -2.94 -12.54
C ALA A 239 1.05 -3.38 -13.80
N ASP A 240 0.52 -3.10 -14.99
CA ASP A 240 1.15 -3.41 -16.27
C ASP A 240 2.51 -2.70 -16.40
N TYR A 241 2.60 -1.43 -16.00
CA TYR A 241 3.85 -0.67 -15.99
C TYR A 241 4.89 -1.36 -15.11
N ILE A 242 4.55 -1.73 -13.87
CA ILE A 242 5.41 -2.48 -12.95
C ILE A 242 5.83 -3.82 -13.56
N LEU A 243 4.93 -4.51 -14.25
CA LEU A 243 5.19 -5.84 -14.83
C LEU A 243 5.92 -5.80 -16.19
N GLY A 244 6.20 -4.61 -16.74
CA GLY A 244 7.08 -4.45 -17.90
C GLY A 244 6.48 -3.70 -19.08
N ARG A 245 5.23 -3.23 -19.01
CA ARG A 245 4.61 -2.35 -20.02
C ARG A 245 5.05 -0.89 -19.80
N ASN A 246 6.34 -0.67 -19.93
CA ASN A 246 7.01 0.62 -19.74
C ASN A 246 8.04 0.86 -20.86
N PRO A 247 8.58 2.09 -20.99
CA PRO A 247 9.53 2.42 -22.06
C PRO A 247 10.77 1.51 -22.14
N LEU A 248 11.22 0.98 -20.99
CA LEU A 248 12.38 0.10 -20.93
C LEU A 248 12.06 -1.38 -21.20
N ARG A 249 10.77 -1.75 -21.32
CA ARG A 249 10.31 -3.15 -21.42
C ARG A 249 10.95 -4.03 -20.35
N LEU A 250 10.98 -3.54 -19.12
CA LEU A 250 11.65 -4.13 -17.97
C LEU A 250 10.63 -4.32 -16.85
N SER A 251 10.43 -5.54 -16.37
CA SER A 251 9.62 -5.75 -15.16
C SER A 251 10.37 -5.23 -13.95
N TYR A 252 9.73 -4.41 -13.14
CA TYR A 252 10.24 -3.98 -11.83
C TYR A 252 9.87 -4.97 -10.71
N MET A 253 9.14 -6.04 -11.03
CA MET A 253 8.98 -7.21 -10.17
C MET A 253 10.07 -8.24 -10.49
N VAL A 254 10.98 -8.44 -9.55
CA VAL A 254 12.13 -9.33 -9.71
C VAL A 254 11.66 -10.76 -9.94
N GLY A 255 12.26 -11.44 -10.93
CA GLY A 255 11.91 -12.80 -11.31
C GLY A 255 10.65 -12.93 -12.18
N TYR A 256 9.97 -11.83 -12.51
CA TYR A 256 8.81 -11.84 -13.40
C TYR A 256 9.15 -11.35 -14.81
N GLY A 257 8.63 -12.03 -15.83
CA GLY A 257 8.83 -11.69 -17.24
C GLY A 257 10.24 -11.99 -17.76
N ARG A 258 10.52 -11.56 -19.00
CA ARG A 258 11.78 -11.86 -19.70
C ARG A 258 12.97 -11.01 -19.24
N ARG A 259 12.72 -9.82 -18.70
CA ARG A 259 13.73 -8.86 -18.26
C ARG A 259 13.28 -8.24 -16.94
N TYR A 260 14.14 -8.28 -15.95
CA TYR A 260 13.94 -7.69 -14.62
C TYR A 260 15.29 -7.27 -14.01
N PRO A 261 15.31 -6.38 -13.00
CA PRO A 261 16.53 -6.00 -12.27
C PRO A 261 17.25 -7.22 -11.70
N ALA A 262 18.52 -7.39 -12.06
CA ALA A 262 19.36 -8.50 -11.63
C ALA A 262 20.31 -8.08 -10.49
N ARG A 263 20.48 -6.78 -10.23
CA ARG A 263 21.42 -6.23 -9.23
C ARG A 263 20.68 -5.45 -8.14
N VAL A 264 19.64 -6.06 -7.58
CA VAL A 264 18.80 -5.52 -6.49
C VAL A 264 19.65 -5.19 -5.24
N HIS A 265 19.40 -4.05 -4.60
CA HIS A 265 19.98 -3.67 -3.31
C HIS A 265 19.40 -4.55 -2.18
N HIS A 266 19.84 -5.81 -2.09
CA HIS A 266 19.31 -6.77 -1.12
C HIS A 266 20.37 -7.80 -0.72
N ARG A 267 20.78 -7.80 0.57
CA ARG A 267 21.89 -8.61 1.09
C ARG A 267 21.69 -10.12 0.86
N GLY A 268 20.50 -10.63 1.17
CA GLY A 268 20.18 -12.05 0.96
C GLY A 268 20.11 -12.46 -0.51
N ALA A 269 19.94 -11.49 -1.42
CA ALA A 269 19.96 -11.76 -2.85
C ALA A 269 21.39 -11.70 -3.39
N SER A 270 22.18 -10.74 -2.93
CA SER A 270 23.52 -10.45 -3.44
C SER A 270 24.62 -11.40 -2.95
N ILE A 271 24.43 -12.05 -1.81
CA ILE A 271 25.40 -12.99 -1.23
C ILE A 271 25.00 -14.42 -1.58
N VAL A 272 25.96 -15.28 -1.96
CA VAL A 272 25.71 -16.70 -2.23
C VAL A 272 24.90 -17.36 -1.12
N SER A 273 23.97 -18.25 -1.49
CA SER A 273 23.14 -18.93 -0.50
C SER A 273 23.96 -19.92 0.32
N HIS A 274 23.56 -20.14 1.57
CA HIS A 274 24.17 -21.17 2.42
C HIS A 274 24.08 -22.58 1.83
N LYS A 275 23.05 -22.85 1.00
CA LYS A 275 22.88 -24.14 0.32
C LYS A 275 23.93 -24.38 -0.76
N GLU A 276 24.37 -23.32 -1.41
CA GLU A 276 25.40 -23.37 -2.46
C GLU A 276 26.81 -23.30 -1.86
N ASP A 277 27.00 -22.44 -0.86
CA ASP A 277 28.28 -22.26 -0.17
C ASP A 277 28.04 -22.07 1.33
N GLY A 278 28.36 -23.12 2.09
CA GLY A 278 28.15 -23.17 3.53
C GLY A 278 29.13 -22.33 4.34
N ARG A 279 30.12 -21.68 3.71
CA ARG A 279 31.14 -20.91 4.43
C ARG A 279 30.51 -19.75 5.20
N PHE A 280 31.10 -19.46 6.35
CA PHE A 280 30.72 -18.28 7.11
C PHE A 280 31.16 -17.01 6.35
N ILE A 281 30.22 -16.10 6.13
CA ILE A 281 30.47 -14.79 5.49
C ILE A 281 30.27 -13.71 6.56
N GLY A 282 31.36 -13.04 6.92
CA GLY A 282 31.34 -11.93 7.87
C GLY A 282 30.58 -10.70 7.34
N CYS A 283 30.22 -9.76 8.22
CA CYS A 283 29.49 -8.55 7.83
C CYS A 283 30.28 -7.68 6.82
N VAL A 284 31.53 -7.36 7.17
CA VAL A 284 32.45 -6.59 6.30
C VAL A 284 32.77 -7.37 5.03
N GLN A 285 33.02 -8.67 5.16
CA GLN A 285 33.26 -9.54 4.00
C GLN A 285 32.06 -9.56 3.02
N GLY A 286 30.82 -9.55 3.52
CA GLY A 286 29.63 -9.44 2.67
C GLY A 286 29.63 -8.16 1.83
N PHE A 287 30.11 -7.05 2.41
CA PHE A 287 30.26 -5.78 1.70
C PHE A 287 31.40 -5.85 0.68
N ASP A 288 32.60 -6.23 1.12
CA ASP A 288 33.82 -6.26 0.29
C ASP A 288 33.67 -7.23 -0.89
N ASP A 289 33.20 -8.44 -0.60
CA ASP A 289 33.13 -9.49 -1.60
C ASP A 289 31.94 -9.31 -2.53
N TRP A 290 30.76 -8.89 -2.04
CA TRP A 290 29.51 -9.01 -2.80
C TRP A 290 28.85 -7.69 -3.18
N PHE A 291 28.90 -6.65 -2.33
CA PHE A 291 28.16 -5.41 -2.58
C PHE A 291 28.63 -4.70 -3.86
N GLY A 292 29.94 -4.60 -4.07
CA GLY A 292 30.52 -3.93 -5.24
C GLY A 292 30.51 -4.75 -6.53
N ARG A 293 30.08 -6.03 -6.51
CA ARG A 293 30.16 -6.89 -7.71
C ARG A 293 29.30 -6.36 -8.86
N GLY A 294 29.90 -6.24 -10.05
CA GLY A 294 29.17 -5.88 -11.28
C GLY A 294 28.26 -6.98 -11.83
N ARG A 295 28.36 -8.20 -11.29
CA ARG A 295 27.53 -9.35 -11.70
C ARG A 295 26.14 -9.29 -11.06
N ALA A 296 25.20 -10.02 -11.67
CA ALA A 296 23.87 -10.27 -11.12
C ALA A 296 23.97 -10.87 -9.70
N ASN A 297 22.93 -10.63 -8.90
CA ASN A 297 22.74 -11.27 -7.61
C ASN A 297 22.61 -12.79 -7.80
N PRO A 298 23.34 -13.63 -7.02
CA PRO A 298 23.28 -15.09 -7.15
C PRO A 298 21.90 -15.68 -6.83
N ASN A 299 21.12 -15.03 -5.95
CA ASN A 299 19.76 -15.47 -5.64
C ASN A 299 18.74 -14.50 -6.25
N VAL A 300 17.83 -15.03 -7.05
CA VAL A 300 16.70 -14.25 -7.59
C VAL A 300 15.71 -13.96 -6.46
N LEU A 301 15.43 -12.68 -6.22
CA LEU A 301 14.49 -12.23 -5.20
C LEU A 301 13.04 -12.24 -5.75
N SER A 302 12.55 -13.42 -6.12
CA SER A 302 11.28 -13.58 -6.85
C SER A 302 10.09 -12.89 -6.16
N GLY A 303 9.35 -12.09 -6.92
CA GLY A 303 8.13 -11.39 -6.48
C GLY A 303 8.39 -10.03 -5.82
N ALA A 304 9.63 -9.68 -5.50
CA ALA A 304 9.95 -8.40 -4.91
C ALA A 304 9.84 -7.26 -5.92
N ILE A 305 9.20 -6.16 -5.52
CA ILE A 305 9.09 -4.93 -6.32
C ILE A 305 10.15 -3.94 -5.85
N VAL A 306 11.05 -3.57 -6.76
CA VAL A 306 12.11 -2.58 -6.48
C VAL A 306 11.55 -1.15 -6.43
N GLY A 307 12.37 -0.16 -6.07
CA GLY A 307 11.95 1.24 -6.04
C GLY A 307 11.58 1.85 -7.38
N GLY A 308 12.11 1.29 -8.47
CA GLY A 308 11.71 1.58 -9.83
C GLY A 308 12.35 2.83 -10.44
N PRO A 309 11.83 3.30 -11.59
CA PRO A 309 12.48 4.31 -12.39
C PRO A 309 12.28 5.73 -11.85
N GLY A 310 13.09 6.66 -12.36
CA GLY A 310 12.94 8.10 -12.13
C GLY A 310 11.77 8.73 -12.90
N ARG A 311 11.64 10.06 -12.80
CA ARG A 311 10.54 10.84 -13.39
C ARG A 311 10.47 10.74 -14.92
N ARG A 312 11.56 10.39 -15.59
CA ARG A 312 11.65 10.26 -17.05
C ARG A 312 11.80 8.79 -17.49
N ASP A 313 11.29 7.87 -16.66
CA ASP A 313 11.35 6.42 -16.89
C ASP A 313 12.78 5.86 -16.90
N GLU A 314 13.77 6.61 -16.42
CA GLU A 314 15.16 6.17 -16.36
C GLU A 314 15.40 5.20 -15.20
N PHE A 315 16.02 4.06 -15.48
CA PHE A 315 16.35 3.05 -14.47
C PHE A 315 17.78 2.55 -14.65
N ARG A 316 18.54 2.50 -13.56
CA ARG A 316 19.88 1.92 -13.52
C ARG A 316 19.91 0.71 -12.59
N ASP A 317 20.03 -0.48 -13.18
CA ASP A 317 20.17 -1.76 -12.46
C ASP A 317 21.57 -1.88 -11.83
N ASP A 318 21.72 -1.19 -10.70
CA ASP A 318 22.96 -1.11 -9.96
C ASP A 318 22.68 -1.24 -8.46
N ARG A 319 23.36 -2.19 -7.82
CA ARG A 319 23.17 -2.53 -6.39
C ARG A 319 23.44 -1.35 -5.46
N ALA A 320 24.29 -0.42 -5.86
CA ALA A 320 24.56 0.79 -5.09
C ALA A 320 23.46 1.86 -5.25
N ASN A 321 22.62 1.76 -6.27
CA ASN A 321 21.49 2.66 -6.52
C ASN A 321 20.27 2.23 -5.69
N TYR A 322 20.36 2.34 -4.37
CA TYR A 322 19.30 1.92 -3.45
C TYR A 322 17.98 2.66 -3.71
N MET A 323 18.01 3.92 -4.16
CA MET A 323 16.79 4.68 -4.48
C MET A 323 15.88 3.98 -5.50
N GLN A 324 16.46 3.26 -6.47
CA GLN A 324 15.72 2.56 -7.53
C GLN A 324 15.72 1.04 -7.37
N THR A 325 16.76 0.46 -6.79
CA THR A 325 16.97 -1.00 -6.74
C THR A 325 16.68 -1.62 -5.38
N GLU A 326 16.36 -0.83 -4.36
CA GLU A 326 15.91 -1.36 -3.07
C GLU A 326 14.53 -2.00 -3.21
N ALA A 327 14.39 -3.20 -2.67
CA ALA A 327 13.14 -3.93 -2.62
C ALA A 327 12.55 -3.82 -1.21
N CYS A 328 11.40 -3.17 -1.10
CA CYS A 328 10.72 -2.94 0.17
C CYS A 328 9.41 -3.72 0.26
N THR A 329 9.06 -4.16 1.48
CA THR A 329 7.80 -4.84 1.76
C THR A 329 6.60 -3.98 1.37
N TYR A 330 6.66 -2.69 1.67
CA TYR A 330 5.59 -1.73 1.38
C TYR A 330 5.43 -1.37 -0.10
N ASN A 331 6.37 -1.75 -0.98
CA ASN A 331 6.16 -1.69 -2.44
C ASN A 331 5.29 -2.87 -2.92
N THR A 332 5.51 -4.03 -2.31
CA THR A 332 4.94 -5.30 -2.76
C THR A 332 3.57 -5.54 -2.13
N ALA A 333 3.39 -5.17 -0.86
CA ALA A 333 2.16 -5.44 -0.12
C ALA A 333 0.88 -4.89 -0.78
N PRO A 334 0.82 -3.62 -1.26
CA PRO A 334 -0.37 -3.12 -1.95
C PRO A 334 -0.67 -3.88 -3.25
N MET A 335 0.37 -4.27 -3.98
CA MET A 335 0.23 -4.97 -5.25
C MET A 335 -0.38 -6.36 -5.12
N VAL A 336 -0.20 -7.05 -3.98
CA VAL A 336 -0.86 -8.34 -3.74
C VAL A 336 -2.39 -8.20 -3.83
N ALA A 337 -2.95 -7.15 -3.24
CA ALA A 337 -4.38 -6.88 -3.30
C ALA A 337 -4.84 -6.45 -4.71
N VAL A 338 -4.03 -5.65 -5.42
CA VAL A 338 -4.29 -5.26 -6.81
C VAL A 338 -4.34 -6.49 -7.72
N PHE A 339 -3.34 -7.37 -7.64
CA PHE A 339 -3.31 -8.60 -8.44
C PHE A 339 -4.46 -9.53 -8.10
N ALA A 340 -4.80 -9.69 -6.81
CA ALA A 340 -5.95 -10.50 -6.40
C ALA A 340 -7.26 -9.97 -7.01
N ARG A 341 -7.46 -8.65 -7.04
CA ARG A 341 -8.66 -8.05 -7.67
C ARG A 341 -8.64 -8.22 -9.18
N LEU A 342 -7.52 -7.90 -9.85
CA LEU A 342 -7.41 -8.02 -11.30
C LEU A 342 -7.61 -9.47 -11.75
N HIS A 343 -7.08 -10.44 -11.01
CA HIS A 343 -7.30 -11.86 -11.25
C HIS A 343 -8.80 -12.20 -11.17
N ARG A 344 -9.49 -11.81 -10.09
CA ARG A 344 -10.95 -12.04 -9.94
C ARG A 344 -11.77 -11.44 -11.08
N LEU A 345 -11.43 -10.23 -11.54
CA LEU A 345 -12.12 -9.57 -12.65
C LEU A 345 -11.92 -10.33 -13.97
N THR A 346 -10.69 -10.76 -14.25
CA THR A 346 -10.39 -11.56 -15.44
C THR A 346 -11.11 -12.90 -15.41
N THR A 347 -11.09 -13.61 -14.29
CA THR A 347 -11.81 -14.88 -14.13
C THR A 347 -13.31 -14.71 -14.35
N ALA A 348 -13.92 -13.66 -13.78
CA ALA A 348 -15.35 -13.39 -13.97
C ALA A 348 -15.72 -13.16 -15.44
N ILE A 349 -14.88 -12.44 -16.19
CA ILE A 349 -15.06 -12.21 -17.63
C ILE A 349 -14.94 -13.52 -18.40
N THR A 350 -13.92 -14.34 -18.11
CA THR A 350 -13.73 -15.63 -18.78
C THR A 350 -14.88 -16.60 -18.48
N THR A 351 -15.39 -16.64 -17.25
CA THR A 351 -16.54 -17.48 -16.90
C THR A 351 -17.82 -17.00 -17.55
N ALA A 352 -18.04 -15.69 -17.69
CA ALA A 352 -19.20 -15.14 -18.38
C ALA A 352 -19.16 -15.48 -19.88
N ALA A 353 -17.99 -15.29 -20.52
CA ALA A 353 -17.79 -15.64 -21.92
C ALA A 353 -17.99 -17.15 -22.19
N ALA A 354 -17.52 -18.02 -21.30
CA ALA A 354 -17.72 -19.47 -21.41
C ALA A 354 -19.18 -19.90 -21.16
N ALA A 355 -19.95 -19.14 -20.39
CA ALA A 355 -21.38 -19.40 -20.16
C ALA A 355 -22.25 -18.89 -21.34
N GLU A 356 -21.78 -17.89 -22.09
CA GLU A 356 -22.44 -17.37 -23.29
C GLU A 356 -22.17 -18.22 -24.54
N ASP A 357 -21.16 -19.11 -24.53
CA ASP A 357 -20.85 -20.05 -25.62
C ASP A 357 -20.57 -21.48 -25.10
N PRO A 358 -21.59 -22.22 -24.63
CA PRO A 358 -21.44 -23.57 -24.08
C PRO A 358 -21.12 -24.65 -25.14
N ASP A 359 -21.18 -24.32 -26.43
CA ASP A 359 -21.12 -25.27 -27.55
C ASP A 359 -20.00 -24.91 -28.56
N GLY A 360 -18.95 -24.21 -28.10
CA GLY A 360 -17.77 -23.86 -28.88
C GLY A 360 -17.07 -25.11 -29.45
N GLY A 361 -17.54 -25.55 -30.61
CA GLY A 361 -17.18 -26.80 -31.26
C GLY A 361 -15.67 -26.93 -31.48
N SER A 362 -15.19 -28.17 -31.33
CA SER A 362 -13.82 -28.56 -31.61
C SER A 362 -13.35 -28.08 -32.99
N PRO A 363 -12.09 -27.61 -33.13
CA PRO A 363 -11.55 -27.10 -34.38
C PRO A 363 -11.16 -28.23 -35.36
N GLU A 364 -12.11 -29.10 -35.74
CA GLU A 364 -11.87 -30.18 -36.70
C GLU A 364 -12.80 -30.21 -37.93
N GLU A 365 -13.81 -29.34 -38.05
CA GLU A 365 -14.73 -29.36 -39.20
C GLU A 365 -14.84 -28.04 -39.98
N ARG A 366 -13.70 -27.50 -40.43
CA ARG A 366 -13.68 -26.63 -41.62
C ARG A 366 -12.47 -26.99 -42.49
N ARG A 367 -12.66 -27.97 -43.37
CA ARG A 367 -11.85 -28.17 -44.57
C ARG A 367 -12.47 -27.42 -45.75
#